data_AF-A0A4Q3WD76-F1
#
_entry.id   AF-A0A4Q3WD76-F1
#
_cell.length_a   1.000
_cell.length_b   1.000
_cell.length_c   1.000
_cell.angle_alpha   90.00
_cell.angle_beta   90.00
_cell.angle_gamma   90.00
#
_symmetry.space_group_name_H-M   'P 1'
#
loop_
_entity.id
_entity.type
_entity.pdbx_description
1 polymer ?
#
loop_
_entity_poly.entity_id
_entity_poly.type
_entity_poly.pdbx_seq_one_letter_code
_entity_poly.pdbx_strand_id
1 'polypeptide(L)'
;MTDESHGNRKRRSTRSAGKDGGTEGVAAVQWTQDQAVAYESARDCIAHLISHYSDLIEEGRRRGLDQMWLDEYERQITRLAAERQHL
;
A
#
# COMPACT_ATOMS: atom_id res chain seq x y z
N MET A 1 -35.64 45.50 1.51
CA MET A 1 -36.61 44.88 2.43
C MET A 1 -36.16 43.46 2.65
N THR A 2 -35.67 43.17 3.86
CA THR A 2 -35.36 41.82 4.35
C THR A 2 -36.64 41.16 4.84
N ASP A 3 -36.85 39.89 4.48
CA ASP A 3 -37.68 38.98 5.26
C ASP A 3 -37.07 37.57 5.17
N GLU A 4 -36.57 37.11 6.31
CA GLU A 4 -36.30 35.70 6.58
C GLU A 4 -37.65 35.01 6.84
N SER A 5 -37.85 33.78 6.35
CA SER A 5 -38.66 32.82 7.12
C SER A 5 -38.43 31.37 6.73
N HIS A 6 -38.18 30.60 7.78
CA HIS A 6 -37.86 29.19 7.84
C HIS A 6 -39.08 28.30 7.56
N GLY A 7 -38.81 27.06 7.12
CA GLY A 7 -39.55 25.91 7.61
C GLY A 7 -39.80 24.80 6.60
N ASN A 8 -39.08 23.68 6.72
CA ASN A 8 -39.81 22.40 6.80
C ASN A 8 -39.01 21.32 7.54
N ARG A 9 -39.44 21.09 8.77
CA ARG A 9 -38.99 20.07 9.70
C ARG A 9 -39.72 18.76 9.39
N LYS A 10 -39.14 17.84 8.62
CA LYS A 10 -39.64 16.45 8.60
C LYS A 10 -38.98 15.64 9.71
N ARG A 11 -39.80 15.37 10.74
CA ARG A 11 -39.49 14.53 11.89
C ARG A 11 -39.33 13.07 11.47
N ARG A 12 -38.24 12.47 11.95
CA ARG A 12 -38.18 11.21 12.71
C ARG A 12 -38.97 10.02 12.14
N SER A 13 -38.27 9.07 11.52
CA SER A 13 -38.67 7.66 11.53
C SER A 13 -37.78 6.89 12.51
N THR A 14 -38.42 6.08 13.33
CA THR A 14 -37.88 5.43 14.51
C THR A 14 -37.42 3.99 14.24
N ARG A 15 -36.24 3.66 14.78
CA ARG A 15 -35.93 2.48 15.61
C ARG A 15 -35.78 1.11 14.93
N SER A 16 -34.59 0.54 15.11
CA SER A 16 -34.28 -0.85 15.52
C SER A 16 -32.78 -0.86 15.87
N ALA A 17 -32.35 -0.67 17.12
CA ALA A 17 -32.26 -1.66 18.20
C ALA A 17 -31.43 -2.91 17.85
N GLY A 18 -30.23 -2.98 18.44
CA GLY A 18 -29.56 -4.25 18.76
C GLY A 18 -28.29 -4.55 17.95
N LYS A 19 -27.12 -4.34 18.55
CA LYS A 19 -26.38 -5.38 19.28
C LYS A 19 -24.89 -5.04 19.25
N ASP A 20 -24.36 -4.78 20.43
CA ASP A 20 -22.95 -4.64 20.70
C ASP A 20 -22.17 -5.80 20.08
N GLY A 21 -21.25 -5.42 19.22
CA GLY A 21 -20.33 -6.29 18.51
C GLY A 21 -19.20 -5.40 18.02
N GLY A 22 -18.48 -4.79 18.97
CA GLY A 22 -17.26 -4.03 18.72
C GLY A 22 -16.18 -4.96 18.19
N THR A 23 -16.28 -5.39 16.94
CA THR A 23 -15.09 -5.54 16.13
C THR A 23 -14.54 -4.13 16.00
N GLU A 24 -13.46 -3.83 16.72
CA GLU A 24 -12.59 -2.70 16.40
C GLU A 24 -12.15 -2.93 14.96
N GLY A 25 -12.98 -2.45 14.03
CA GLY A 25 -12.69 -2.44 12.62
C GLY A 25 -11.48 -1.57 12.50
N VAL A 26 -10.32 -2.19 12.26
CA VAL A 26 -9.13 -1.47 11.81
C VAL A 26 -9.61 -0.58 10.69
N ALA A 27 -9.66 0.73 10.96
CA ALA A 27 -10.20 1.69 10.01
C ALA A 27 -9.43 1.50 8.71
N ALA A 28 -10.12 1.08 7.65
CA ALA A 28 -9.50 0.91 6.35
C ALA A 28 -8.80 2.23 6.00
N VAL A 29 -7.50 2.17 5.73
CA VAL A 29 -6.73 3.36 5.40
C VAL A 29 -7.35 3.98 4.15
N GLN A 30 -7.89 5.19 4.29
CA GLN A 30 -8.41 5.95 3.16
C GLN A 30 -7.27 6.76 2.56
N TRP A 31 -6.71 6.29 1.46
CA TRP A 31 -5.72 7.02 0.69
C TRP A 31 -6.37 8.06 -0.22
N THR A 32 -5.69 9.19 -0.39
CA THR A 32 -5.96 10.07 -1.53
C THR A 32 -5.55 9.37 -2.82
N GLN A 33 -6.10 9.81 -3.95
CA GLN A 33 -5.71 9.28 -5.26
C GLN A 33 -4.19 9.36 -5.49
N ASP A 34 -3.58 10.50 -5.16
CA ASP A 34 -2.13 10.69 -5.30
C ASP A 34 -1.32 9.73 -4.42
N GLN A 35 -1.79 9.45 -3.20
CA GLN A 35 -1.16 8.48 -2.31
C GLN A 35 -1.24 7.06 -2.87
N ALA A 36 -2.38 6.67 -3.44
CA ALA A 36 -2.55 5.36 -4.08
C ALA A 36 -1.64 5.20 -5.30
N VAL A 37 -1.54 6.22 -6.15
CA VAL A 37 -0.65 6.21 -7.33
C VAL A 37 0.82 6.14 -6.92
N ALA A 38 1.22 6.94 -5.93
CA ALA A 38 2.60 6.92 -5.42
C ALA A 38 2.96 5.55 -4.82
N TYR A 39 2.01 4.95 -4.10
CA TYR A 39 2.16 3.61 -3.52
C TYR A 39 2.36 2.52 -4.58
N GLU A 40 1.49 2.48 -5.59
CA GLU A 40 1.60 1.52 -6.70
C GLU A 40 2.91 1.72 -7.48
N SER A 41 3.27 2.97 -7.77
CA SER A 41 4.52 3.32 -8.44
C SER A 41 5.76 2.84 -7.65
N ALA A 42 5.74 2.98 -6.32
CA ALA A 42 6.82 2.51 -5.46
C ALA A 42 6.92 0.98 -5.48
N ARG A 43 5.79 0.26 -5.43
CA ARG A 43 5.76 -1.21 -5.50
C ARG A 43 6.29 -1.74 -6.82
N ASP A 44 5.93 -1.10 -7.93
CA ASP A 44 6.39 -1.48 -9.26
C ASP A 44 7.89 -1.21 -9.41
N CYS A 45 8.36 -0.06 -8.92
CA CYS A 45 9.79 0.25 -8.88
C CYS A 45 10.60 -0.82 -8.12
N ILE A 46 10.13 -1.23 -6.94
CA ILE A 46 10.78 -2.29 -6.16
C ILE A 46 10.76 -3.63 -6.93
N ALA A 47 9.66 -3.97 -7.60
CA ALA A 47 9.58 -5.18 -8.40
C ALA A 47 10.59 -5.17 -9.56
N HIS A 48 10.77 -4.03 -10.23
CA HIS A 48 11.78 -3.86 -11.27
C HIS A 48 13.21 -4.02 -10.74
N LEU A 49 13.51 -3.47 -9.56
CA LEU A 49 14.83 -3.62 -8.93
C LEU A 49 15.12 -5.07 -8.56
N ILE A 50 14.13 -5.80 -8.02
CA ILE A 50 14.28 -7.24 -7.72
C ILE A 50 14.57 -8.03 -9.00
N SER A 51 13.84 -7.76 -10.09
CA SER A 51 14.09 -8.40 -11.37
C SER A 51 15.51 -8.10 -11.86
N HIS A 52 15.94 -6.84 -11.80
CA HIS A 52 17.26 -6.42 -12.24
C HIS A 52 18.39 -7.13 -11.47
N TYR A 53 18.31 -7.21 -10.14
CA TYR A 53 19.30 -7.95 -9.37
C TYR A 53 19.30 -9.45 -9.67
N SER A 54 18.13 -10.02 -9.96
CA SER A 54 18.02 -11.44 -10.35
C SER A 54 18.77 -11.69 -11.67
N ASP A 55 18.59 -10.81 -12.66
CA ASP A 55 19.31 -10.87 -13.94
C ASP A 55 20.83 -10.73 -13.74
N LEU A 56 21.26 -9.84 -12.83
CA LEU A 56 22.68 -9.66 -12.50
C LEU A 56 23.28 -10.91 -11.85
N ILE A 57 22.52 -11.64 -11.02
CA ILE A 57 22.97 -12.90 -10.43
C ILE A 57 23.13 -13.97 -11.52
N GLU A 58 22.15 -14.12 -12.40
CA GLU A 58 22.21 -15.10 -13.50
C GLU A 58 23.39 -14.84 -14.44
N GLU A 59 23.56 -13.58 -14.85
CA GLU A 59 24.69 -13.17 -15.70
C GLU A 59 26.02 -13.31 -14.97
N GLY A 60 26.07 -12.92 -13.69
CA GLY A 60 27.25 -13.04 -12.85
C GLY A 60 27.71 -14.49 -12.70
N ARG A 61 26.79 -15.42 -12.44
CA ARG A 61 27.09 -16.86 -12.39
C ARG A 61 27.61 -17.38 -13.73
N ARG A 62 27.02 -16.94 -14.85
CA ARG A 62 27.48 -17.33 -16.20
C ARG A 62 28.88 -16.83 -16.51
N ARG A 63 29.25 -15.66 -16.00
CA ARG A 63 30.56 -15.03 -16.21
C ARG A 63 31.61 -15.40 -15.17
N GLY A 64 31.26 -16.20 -14.16
CA GLY A 64 32.17 -16.55 -13.06
C GLY A 64 32.51 -15.34 -12.18
N LEU A 65 31.54 -14.45 -11.95
CA LEU A 65 31.66 -13.37 -11.00
C LEU A 65 31.94 -13.91 -9.60
N ASP A 66 32.70 -13.16 -8.80
CA ASP A 66 33.00 -13.52 -7.42
C ASP A 66 31.71 -13.71 -6.59
N GLN A 67 31.70 -14.75 -5.77
CA GLN A 67 30.58 -15.12 -4.90
C GLN A 67 30.20 -13.98 -3.97
N MET A 68 31.16 -13.19 -3.50
CA MET A 68 30.89 -12.02 -2.66
C MET A 68 29.91 -11.03 -3.32
N TRP A 69 30.01 -10.83 -4.64
CA TRP A 69 29.11 -9.93 -5.36
C TRP A 69 27.72 -10.55 -5.57
N LEU A 70 27.67 -11.87 -5.81
CA LEU A 70 26.40 -12.59 -5.93
C LEU A 70 25.63 -12.55 -4.61
N ASP A 71 26.30 -12.77 -3.49
CA ASP A 71 25.73 -12.69 -2.15
C ASP A 71 25.18 -11.29 -1.85
N GLU A 72 25.89 -10.24 -2.29
CA GLU A 72 25.41 -8.87 -2.15
C GLU A 72 24.12 -8.61 -2.95
N TYR A 73 24.03 -9.12 -4.18
CA TYR A 73 22.80 -9.00 -4.97
C TYR A 73 21.63 -9.78 -4.35
N GLU A 74 21.87 -10.98 -3.82
CA GLU A 74 20.87 -11.78 -3.10
C GLU A 74 20.39 -11.06 -1.82
N ARG A 75 21.31 -10.39 -1.11
CA ARG A 75 20.99 -9.54 0.04
C ARG A 75 20.09 -8.35 -0.36
N GLN A 76 20.38 -7.69 -1.48
CA GLN A 76 19.54 -6.60 -1.98
C GLN A 76 18.13 -7.06 -2.36
N ILE A 77 18.00 -8.22 -3.04
CA ILE A 77 16.70 -8.81 -3.34
C ILE A 77 15.90 -9.08 -2.06
N THR A 78 16.54 -9.67 -1.04
CA THR A 78 15.89 -9.98 0.23
C THR A 78 15.39 -8.70 0.93
N ARG A 79 16.24 -7.66 0.96
CA ARG A 79 15.87 -6.35 1.51
C ARG A 79 14.68 -5.74 0.77
N LEU A 80 14.73 -5.69 -0.56
CA LEU A 80 13.68 -5.11 -1.40
C LEU A 80 12.36 -5.89 -1.28
N ALA A 81 12.42 -7.21 -1.19
CA ALA A 81 11.24 -8.05 -0.97
C ALA A 81 10.56 -7.74 0.37
N ALA A 82 11.35 -7.49 1.43
CA ALA A 82 10.84 -7.05 2.71
C ALA A 82 10.24 -5.63 2.64
N GLU A 83 10.93 -4.68 1.99
CA GLU A 83 10.41 -3.32 1.80
C GLU A 83 9.05 -3.33 1.06
N ARG A 84 8.90 -4.18 0.03
CA ARG A 84 7.63 -4.34 -0.70
C ARG A 84 6.48 -4.86 0.18
N GLN A 85 6.77 -5.66 1.20
CA GLN A 85 5.76 -6.17 2.14
C GLN A 85 5.35 -5.13 3.19
N HIS A 86 6.20 -4.14 3.42
CA HIS A 86 6.02 -3.10 4.44
C HIS A 86 5.67 -1.72 3.89
N LEU A 87 5.60 -1.58 2.57
CA LEU A 87 4.84 -0.52 1.92
C LEU A 87 3.36 -0.70 2.26
#